data_AF-A0A1I7YAW0-F1
#
_entry.id   AF-A0A1I7YAW0-F1
#
_cell.length_a   1.000
_cell.length_b   1.000
_cell.length_c   1.000
_cell.angle_alpha   90.00
_cell.angle_beta   90.00
_cell.angle_gamma   90.00
#
_symmetry.space_group_name_H-M   'P 1'
#
loop_
_entity.id
_entity.type
_entity.pdbx_description
1 polymer ?
#
loop_
_entity_poly.entity_id
_entity_poly.type
_entity_poly.pdbx_seq_one_letter_code
_entity_poly.pdbx_strand_id
1 'polypeptide(L)' 'MLNLRTEISVYFILGSLAACLNVAVILIVLCTKALRSRKEFIMIIGYCLVDALIGIGHVLIAIYRLHLTRARRGQSSE' A
#
# COMPACT_ATOMS: atom_id res chain seq x y z
N MET A 1 5.97 19.53 -13.35
CA MET A 1 6.78 18.44 -12.77
C MET A 1 6.52 18.41 -11.28
N LEU A 2 5.86 17.36 -10.76
CA LEU A 2 5.70 17.20 -9.32
C LEU A 2 7.08 17.06 -8.66
N ASN A 3 7.26 17.69 -7.51
CA ASN A 3 8.51 17.62 -6.76
C ASN A 3 8.70 16.16 -6.31
N LEU A 4 9.88 15.57 -6.52
CA LEU A 4 10.16 14.14 -6.22
C LEU A 4 9.77 13.77 -4.77
N ARG A 5 9.94 14.72 -3.84
CA ARG A 5 9.51 14.61 -2.44
C ARG A 5 8.00 14.44 -2.29
N THR A 6 7.22 15.21 -3.05
CA THR A 6 5.75 15.14 -3.05
C THR A 6 5.29 13.82 -3.63
N GLU A 7 5.91 13.35 -4.71
CA GLU A 7 5.61 12.06 -5.33
C GLU A 7 5.84 10.90 -4.35
N ILE A 8 7.00 10.86 -3.68
CA ILE A 8 7.31 9.83 -2.66
C ILE A 8 6.30 9.90 -1.50
N SER A 9 5.96 11.10 -1.03
CA SER A 9 4.99 11.27 0.06
C SER A 9 3.59 10.79 -0.33
N VAL A 10 3.16 11.07 -1.56
CA VAL A 10 1.85 10.67 -2.08
C VAL A 10 1.78 9.14 -2.20
N TYR A 11 2.81 8.49 -2.78
CA TYR A 11 2.88 7.03 -2.87
C TYR A 11 2.89 6.37 -1.49
N PHE A 12 3.61 6.96 -0.53
CA PHE A 12 3.69 6.41 0.82
C PHE A 12 2.33 6.50 1.56
N ILE A 13 1.66 7.65 1.49
CA ILE A 13 0.36 7.87 2.15
C ILE A 13 -0.73 7.01 1.51
N LEU A 14 -0.86 7.05 0.18
CA LEU A 14 -1.85 6.26 -0.54
C LEU A 14 -1.63 4.76 -0.36
N GLY A 15 -0.38 4.31 -0.46
CA GLY A 15 -0.04 2.90 -0.26
C GLY A 15 -0.37 2.42 1.15
N SER A 16 -0.06 3.23 2.16
CA SER A 16 -0.36 2.91 3.56
C SER A 16 -1.86 2.90 3.85
N LEU A 17 -2.63 3.89 3.36
CA LEU A 17 -4.09 3.90 3.52
C LEU A 17 -4.72 2.71 2.82
N ALA A 18 -4.32 2.42 1.59
CA ALA A 18 -4.83 1.28 0.82
C ALA A 18 -4.56 -0.04 1.55
N ALA A 19 -3.35 -0.27 2.05
CA ALA A 19 -3.03 -1.47 2.80
C ALA A 19 -3.85 -1.56 4.11
N CYS A 20 -3.92 -0.47 4.88
CA CYS A 20 -4.56 -0.47 6.20
C CYS A 20 -6.08 -0.68 6.10
N LEU A 21 -6.75 0.05 5.20
CA LEU A 21 -8.20 -0.07 5.00
C LEU A 21 -8.58 -1.45 4.46
N ASN A 22 -7.85 -1.96 3.46
CA ASN A 22 -8.17 -3.25 2.87
C ASN A 22 -7.90 -4.41 3.82
N VAL A 23 -6.82 -4.37 4.60
CA VAL A 23 -6.57 -5.38 5.65
C VAL A 23 -7.65 -5.34 6.72
N ALA A 24 -8.10 -4.15 7.14
CA ALA A 24 -9.19 -4.02 8.11
C ALA A 24 -10.50 -4.65 7.59
N VAL A 25 -10.86 -4.41 6.32
CA VAL A 25 -12.04 -5.01 5.69
C VAL A 25 -11.93 -6.54 5.64
N ILE A 26 -10.76 -7.07 5.24
CA ILE A 26 -10.51 -8.52 5.23
C ILE A 26 -10.74 -9.12 6.62
N LEU A 27 -10.19 -8.49 7.67
CA LEU A 27 -10.35 -8.97 9.04
C LEU A 27 -11.82 -8.94 9.49
N ILE A 28 -12.56 -7.86 9.20
CA ILE A 28 -13.98 -7.73 9.56
C ILE A 28 -14.82 -8.84 8.90
N VAL A 29 -14.59 -9.11 7.62
CA VAL A 29 -15.32 -10.14 6.88
C VAL A 29 -14.95 -11.53 7.39
N LEU A 30 -13.68 -11.79 7.70
CA LEU A 30 -13.23 -13.07 8.25
C LEU A 30 -13.75 -13.34 9.68
N CYS A 31 -13.78 -12.31 10.53
CA CYS A 31 -14.29 -12.43 11.90
C CYS A 31 -15.82 -12.61 11.96
N THR A 32 -16.54 -12.13 10.95
CA THR A 32 -18.00 -12.18 10.93
C THR A 32 -18.52 -13.39 10.16
N LYS A 33 -18.85 -14.48 10.86
CA LYS A 33 -19.37 -15.73 10.25
C LYS A 33 -20.58 -15.52 9.33
N ALA A 34 -21.47 -14.58 9.67
CA ALA A 34 -22.65 -14.25 8.85
C ALA A 34 -22.29 -13.64 7.49
N LEU A 35 -21.20 -12.89 7.40
CA LEU A 35 -20.70 -12.30 6.14
C LEU A 35 -19.99 -13.36 5.29
N ARG A 36 -19.17 -14.22 5.91
CA ARG A 36 -18.44 -15.29 5.22
C ARG A 36 -19.34 -16.28 4.46
N SER A 37 -20.59 -16.45 4.88
CA SER A 37 -21.54 -17.37 4.23
C SER A 37 -22.04 -16.88 2.87
N ARG A 38 -21.88 -15.60 2.51
CA ARG A 38 -22.30 -15.12 1.18
C ARG A 38 -21.11 -15.03 0.24
N LYS A 39 -21.28 -15.57 -0.97
CA LYS A 39 -20.27 -15.56 -2.04
C LYS A 39 -19.79 -14.15 -2.41
N GLU A 40 -20.65 -13.15 -2.26
CA GLU A 40 -20.35 -11.74 -2.52
C GLU A 40 -19.23 -11.21 -1.63
N PHE A 41 -19.27 -11.49 -0.32
CA PHE A 41 -18.24 -11.05 0.62
C PHE A 41 -16.90 -11.77 0.42
N ILE A 42 -16.93 -13.00 -0.11
CA ILE A 42 -15.69 -13.72 -0.48
C ILE A 42 -15.02 -13.04 -1.68
N MET A 43 -15.79 -12.58 -2.68
CA MET A 43 -15.23 -11.81 -3.79
C MET A 43 -14.64 -10.48 -3.31
N ILE A 44 -15.32 -9.78 -2.39
CA ILE A 44 -14.82 -8.53 -1.80
C ILE A 44 -13.48 -8.74 -1.08
N ILE A 45 -13.31 -9.85 -0.33
CA ILE A 45 -12.01 -10.20 0.27
C ILE A 45 -10.94 -10.32 -0.81
N GLY A 46 -11.24 -10.97 -1.94
CA GLY A 46 -10.30 -11.09 -3.06
C GLY A 46 -9.86 -9.74 -3.62
N TYR A 47 -10.79 -8.81 -3.84
CA TYR A 47 -10.49 -7.45 -4.28
C TYR A 47 -9.63 -6.70 -3.25
N CYS A 48 -10.02 -6.73 -1.97
CA CYS A 48 -9.24 -6.12 -0.91
C CYS A 48 -7.83 -6.71 -0.79
N LEU A 49 -7.66 -8.00 -1.07
CA LEU A 49 -6.34 -8.65 -1.04
C LEU A 49 -5.43 -8.08 -2.14
N VAL A 50 -5.96 -7.92 -3.35
CA VAL A 50 -5.23 -7.32 -4.48
C VAL A 50 -4.89 -5.86 -4.17
N ASP A 51 -5.85 -5.09 -3.66
CA ASP A 51 -5.62 -3.68 -3.33
C ASP A 51 -4.61 -3.51 -2.17
N ALA A 52 -4.63 -4.39 -1.18
CA ALA A 52 -3.61 -4.41 -0.13
C ALA A 52 -2.21 -4.70 -0.70
N LEU A 53 -2.11 -5.64 -1.65
CA LEU A 53 -0.86 -5.97 -2.32
C LEU A 53 -0.31 -4.79 -3.14
N ILE A 54 -1.19 -4.11 -3.87
CA ILE A 54 -0.86 -2.89 -4.62
C ILE A 54 -0.41 -1.77 -3.66
N GLY A 55 -1.12 -1.59 -2.54
CA GLY A 55 -0.77 -0.62 -1.50
C GLY A 55 0.63 -0.85 -0.93
N ILE A 56 0.96 -2.11 -0.59
CA ILE A 56 2.31 -2.51 -0.15
C ILE A 56 3.35 -2.22 -1.24
N GLY A 57 3.04 -2.54 -2.50
CA GLY A 57 3.90 -2.24 -3.65
C GLY A 57 4.24 -0.74 -3.75
N HIS A 58 3.25 0.15 -3.58
CA HIS A 58 3.50 1.59 -3.57
C HIS A 58 4.42 2.04 -2.43
N VAL A 59 4.26 1.47 -1.23
CA VAL A 59 5.14 1.77 -0.09
C VAL A 59 6.57 1.31 -0.38
N LEU A 60 6.75 0.10 -0.93
CA LEU A 60 8.07 -0.43 -1.31
C LEU A 60 8.75 0.44 -2.38
N ILE A 61 8.01 0.89 -3.40
CA ILE A 61 8.53 1.80 -4.43
C ILE A 61 8.96 3.14 -3.82
N ALA A 62 8.15 3.69 -2.91
CA ALA A 62 8.49 4.94 -2.21
C ALA A 62 9.78 4.79 -1.38
N ILE A 63 9.94 3.68 -0.65
CA ILE A 63 11.14 3.35 0.12
C ILE A 63 12.35 3.19 -0.83
N TYR A 64 12.21 2.43 -1.90
CA TYR A 64 13.27 2.22 -2.88
C TYR A 64 13.77 3.55 -3.47
N ARG A 65 12.84 4.42 -3.89
CA ARG A 65 13.18 5.76 -4.40
C ARG A 65 13.86 6.64 -3.35
N LEU A 66 13.45 6.53 -2.08
CA LEU A 66 14.07 7.25 -0.98
C LEU A 66 15.51 6.79 -0.73
N HIS A 67 15.76 5.47 -0.74
CA HIS A 67 17.11 4.91 -0.64
C HIS A 67 18.00 5.32 -1.82
N LEU A 68 17.49 5.22 -3.05
CA LEU A 68 18.23 5.61 -4.25
C LEU A 68 18.60 7.11 -4.24
N THR A 69 17.68 7.96 -3.80
CA THR A 69 17.92 9.41 -3.68
C THR A 69 18.97 9.72 -2.61
N ARG A 70 18.96 9.00 -1.48
CA ARG A 70 19.98 9.13 -0.42
C ARG A 70 21.36 8.67 -0.90
N ALA A 71 21.44 7.54 -1.60
CA ALA A 71 22.68 7.03 -2.17
C ALA A 71 23.32 8.02 -3.16
N ARG A 72 22.53 8.62 -4.06
CA ARG A 72 23.01 9.66 -4.98
C ARG A 72 23.53 10.92 -4.29
N ARG A 73 22.96 11.30 -3.14
CA ARG A 73 23.47 12.45 -2.35
C ARG A 73 24.78 12.13 -1.65
N GLY A 74 25.02 10.88 -1.27
CA GLY A 74 26.29 10.45 -0.66
C GLY A 74 27.47 10.51 -1.63
N GLN A 75 27.28 10.12 -2.89
CA GLN A 75 28.33 10.13 -3.93
C GLN A 75 28.73 11.52 -4.42
N SER A 76 27.94 12.56 -4.16
CA SER A 76 28.22 13.92 -4.65
C SER A 76 29.01 14.77 -3.64
N SER A 77 29.38 14.19 -2.49
CA SER A 77 30.18 14.83 -1.44
C SER A 77 31.61 14.29 -1.34
N GLU A 78 32.01 13.39 -2.24
CA GLU A 78 33.41 13.01 -2.49
C GLU A 78 33.90 13.71 -3.77
#